data_AF-A0A949IPZ1-F1
#
_entry.id   AF-A0A949IPZ1-F1
#
_cell.length_a   1.000
_cell.length_b   1.000
_cell.length_c   1.000
_cell.angle_alpha   90.00
_cell.angle_beta   90.00
_cell.angle_gamma   90.00
#
_symmetry.space_group_name_H-M   'P 1'
#
loop_
_entity.id
_entity.type
_entity.pdbx_description
1 polymer ?
#
loop_
_entity_poly.entity_id
_entity_poly.type
_entity_poly.pdbx_seq_one_letter_code
_entity_poly.pdbx_strand_id
1 'polypeptide(L)'
;MEQLNKARAALEPGNTVDNPILNKFGNAIVHQIGLKKVLELSTDPVKLPQALDPKSDLDDDGIADGQEYLDGTDPLNKYHGDAMKLFFINLGRSKYQLLLAAAAVFLLGYGLTHLLKGISAATEAKEAQ
;
A
#
# COMPACT_ATOMS: atom_id res chain seq x y z
N MET A 1 -4.33 3.25 -43.82
CA MET A 1 -2.99 3.57 -43.28
C MET A 1 -3.06 4.46 -42.04
N GLU A 2 -3.78 5.58 -42.07
CA GLU A 2 -3.83 6.54 -40.94
C GLU A 2 -4.32 5.94 -39.60
N GLN A 3 -5.40 5.15 -39.62
CA GLN A 3 -5.90 4.48 -38.40
C GLN A 3 -4.90 3.47 -37.82
N LEU A 4 -4.12 2.80 -38.68
CA LEU A 4 -3.11 1.82 -38.27
C LEU A 4 -1.88 2.51 -37.67
N ASN A 5 -1.53 3.68 -38.18
CA ASN A 5 -0.49 4.53 -37.60
C ASN A 5 -0.93 5.12 -36.25
N LYS A 6 -2.19 5.57 -36.11
CA LYS A 6 -2.77 5.99 -34.82
C LYS A 6 -2.79 4.85 -33.80
N ALA A 7 -3.19 3.65 -34.22
CA ALA A 7 -3.17 2.47 -33.37
C ALA A 7 -1.75 2.06 -32.95
N ARG A 8 -0.74 2.28 -33.80
CA ARG A 8 0.68 2.05 -33.44
C ARG A 8 1.22 3.11 -32.48
N ALA A 9 0.89 4.38 -32.71
CA ALA A 9 1.26 5.47 -31.80
C ALA A 9 0.63 5.30 -30.41
N ALA A 10 -0.57 4.73 -30.37
CA ALA A 10 -1.25 4.34 -29.14
C ALA A 10 -0.51 3.29 -28.29
N LEU A 11 0.43 2.57 -28.86
CA LEU A 11 1.19 1.50 -28.20
C LEU A 11 2.61 1.95 -27.81
N GLU A 12 2.93 3.23 -28.02
CA GLU A 12 4.17 3.84 -27.56
C GLU A 12 4.08 4.25 -26.08
N PRO A 13 5.20 4.31 -25.35
CA PRO A 13 5.21 4.68 -23.94
C PRO A 13 4.58 6.05 -23.69
N GLY A 14 3.85 6.18 -22.58
CA GLY A 14 3.22 7.42 -22.15
C GLY A 14 1.90 7.77 -22.84
N ASN A 15 1.40 6.93 -23.76
CA ASN A 15 0.08 7.11 -24.35
C ASN A 15 -0.96 6.27 -23.58
N THR A 16 -2.02 6.91 -23.08
CA THR A 16 -3.06 6.25 -22.29
C THR A 16 -4.04 5.52 -23.22
N VAL A 17 -3.76 4.25 -23.52
CA VAL A 17 -4.69 3.39 -24.25
C VAL A 17 -5.05 2.20 -23.38
N ASP A 18 -6.24 2.26 -22.79
CA ASP A 18 -6.81 1.14 -22.06
C ASP A 18 -7.27 0.07 -23.05
N ASN A 19 -6.56 -1.06 -23.03
CA ASN A 19 -6.92 -2.21 -23.84
C ASN A 19 -7.98 -3.04 -23.08
N PRO A 20 -9.15 -3.33 -23.68
CA PRO A 20 -10.19 -4.13 -23.04
C PRO A 20 -9.79 -5.60 -22.81
N ILE A 21 -8.71 -6.07 -23.43
CA ILE A 21 -8.17 -7.42 -23.26
C ILE A 21 -7.24 -7.49 -22.04
N LEU A 22 -6.58 -6.38 -21.69
CA LEU A 22 -5.63 -6.34 -20.59
C LEU A 22 -6.31 -5.88 -19.30
N ASN A 23 -5.84 -6.39 -18.17
CA ASN A 23 -6.22 -5.86 -16.86
C ASN A 23 -5.46 -4.55 -16.57
N LYS A 24 -5.75 -3.93 -15.41
CA LYS A 24 -5.12 -2.66 -14.98
C LYS A 24 -3.58 -2.77 -14.95
N PHE A 25 -3.03 -3.88 -14.46
CA PHE A 25 -1.59 -4.12 -14.44
C PHE A 25 -0.99 -4.21 -15.85
N GLY A 26 -1.60 -4.98 -16.74
CA GLY A 26 -1.16 -5.09 -18.14
C GLY A 26 -1.20 -3.75 -18.88
N ASN A 27 -2.27 -2.97 -18.68
CA ASN A 27 -2.35 -1.60 -19.22
C ASN A 27 -1.27 -0.69 -18.63
N ALA A 28 -1.00 -0.78 -17.32
CA ALA A 28 0.06 -0.01 -16.67
C ALA A 28 1.46 -0.33 -17.24
N ILE A 29 1.78 -1.61 -17.46
CA ILE A 29 3.03 -2.02 -18.08
C ILE A 29 3.15 -1.43 -19.49
N VAL A 30 2.12 -1.59 -20.34
CA VAL A 30 2.15 -1.07 -21.72
C VAL A 30 2.25 0.45 -21.71
N HIS A 31 1.60 1.12 -20.78
CA HIS A 31 1.71 2.57 -20.61
C HIS A 31 3.13 3.00 -20.22
N GLN A 32 3.79 2.29 -19.31
CA GLN A 32 5.14 2.64 -18.85
C GLN A 32 6.23 2.38 -19.90
N ILE A 33 6.22 1.22 -20.55
CA ILE A 33 7.34 0.78 -21.40
C ILE A 33 6.98 0.57 -22.87
N GLY A 34 5.71 0.67 -23.24
CA GLY A 34 5.22 0.46 -24.60
C GLY A 34 5.17 -1.02 -25.01
N LEU A 35 4.28 -1.36 -25.96
CA LEU A 35 4.06 -2.76 -26.36
C LEU A 35 5.30 -3.40 -27.00
N LYS A 36 6.08 -2.63 -27.77
CA LYS A 36 7.33 -3.15 -28.37
C LYS A 36 8.27 -3.67 -27.29
N LYS A 37 8.45 -2.92 -26.19
CA LYS A 37 9.35 -3.32 -25.13
C LYS A 37 8.81 -4.50 -24.32
N VAL A 38 7.51 -4.54 -24.08
CA VAL A 38 6.84 -5.71 -23.49
C VAL A 38 7.10 -6.97 -24.30
N LEU A 39 6.97 -6.89 -25.63
CA LEU A 39 7.23 -8.03 -26.52
C LEU A 39 8.71 -8.44 -26.52
N GLU A 40 9.64 -7.49 -26.48
CA GLU A 40 11.07 -7.80 -26.33
C GLU A 40 11.35 -8.54 -25.01
N LEU A 41 10.79 -8.04 -23.90
CA LEU A 41 10.97 -8.60 -22.56
C LEU A 41 10.18 -9.89 -22.33
N SER A 42 9.22 -10.24 -23.20
CA SER A 42 8.52 -11.52 -23.12
C SER A 42 9.45 -12.72 -23.32
N THR A 43 10.63 -12.51 -23.93
CA THR A 43 11.68 -13.52 -24.05
C THR A 43 12.48 -13.75 -22.76
N ASP A 44 12.47 -12.77 -21.85
CA ASP A 44 13.18 -12.81 -20.57
C ASP A 44 12.36 -12.05 -19.50
N PRO A 45 11.28 -12.68 -18.98
CA PRO A 45 10.33 -12.03 -18.09
C PRO A 45 10.96 -11.51 -16.79
N VAL A 46 12.08 -12.08 -16.35
CA VAL A 46 12.80 -11.69 -15.13
C VAL A 46 13.35 -10.26 -15.21
N LYS A 47 13.53 -9.73 -16.43
CA LYS A 47 13.99 -8.34 -16.64
C LYS A 47 12.86 -7.32 -16.66
N LEU A 48 11.59 -7.74 -16.68
CA LEU A 48 10.45 -6.83 -16.70
C LEU A 48 10.47 -5.81 -15.54
N PRO A 49 10.70 -6.22 -14.27
CA PRO A 49 10.75 -5.29 -13.14
C PRO A 49 11.79 -4.19 -13.26
N GLN A 50 12.89 -4.43 -13.98
CA GLN A 50 13.96 -3.46 -14.19
C GLN A 50 13.56 -2.36 -15.18
N ALA A 51 12.54 -2.62 -16.01
CA ALA A 51 11.99 -1.68 -16.96
C ALA A 51 10.80 -0.89 -16.40
N LEU A 52 10.18 -1.36 -15.31
CA LEU A 52 9.08 -0.69 -14.64
C LEU A 52 9.57 0.45 -13.75
N ASP A 53 8.69 1.42 -13.47
CA ASP A 53 8.97 2.46 -12.47
C ASP A 53 9.05 1.80 -11.08
N PRO A 54 10.19 1.91 -10.36
CA PRO A 54 10.34 1.34 -9.02
C PRO A 54 9.40 1.98 -7.98
N LYS A 55 8.73 3.08 -8.31
CA LYS A 55 7.72 3.73 -7.46
C LYS A 55 6.29 3.36 -7.81
N SER A 56 6.08 2.55 -8.84
CA SER A 56 4.75 2.06 -9.21
C SER A 56 4.22 1.11 -8.13
N ASP A 57 3.06 1.44 -7.58
CA ASP A 57 2.34 0.71 -6.53
C ASP A 57 0.84 0.90 -6.86
N LEU A 58 0.24 -0.04 -7.57
CA LEU A 58 -1.08 0.13 -8.21
C LEU A 58 -2.26 0.00 -7.26
N ASP A 59 -2.06 -0.66 -6.11
CA ASP A 59 -3.06 -0.90 -5.09
C ASP A 59 -2.78 -0.17 -3.76
N ASP A 60 -1.70 0.62 -3.74
CA ASP A 60 -1.26 1.47 -2.65
C ASP A 60 -0.97 0.68 -1.35
N ASP A 61 -0.49 -0.56 -1.45
CA ASP A 61 -0.18 -1.40 -0.29
C ASP A 61 1.23 -1.12 0.29
N GLY A 62 2.09 -0.44 -0.47
CA GLY A 62 3.45 -0.05 -0.10
C GLY A 62 4.53 -1.02 -0.59
N ILE A 63 4.17 -2.04 -1.37
CA ILE A 63 5.07 -2.91 -2.13
C ILE A 63 5.03 -2.44 -3.58
N ALA A 64 6.20 -2.34 -4.23
CA ALA A 64 6.24 -1.91 -5.63
C ALA A 64 5.78 -3.03 -6.57
N ASP A 65 5.02 -2.68 -7.63
CA ASP A 65 4.46 -3.63 -8.60
C ASP A 65 5.52 -4.56 -9.20
N GLY A 66 6.74 -4.03 -9.44
CA GLY A 66 7.85 -4.81 -9.97
C GLY A 66 8.40 -5.84 -8.99
N GLN A 67 8.36 -5.54 -7.68
CA GLN A 67 8.70 -6.50 -6.62
C GLN A 67 7.63 -7.57 -6.52
N GLU A 68 6.36 -7.21 -6.59
CA GLU A 68 5.24 -8.15 -6.56
C GLU A 68 5.27 -9.12 -7.74
N TYR A 69 5.60 -8.62 -8.93
CA TYR A 69 5.83 -9.46 -10.09
C TYR A 69 6.91 -10.53 -9.85
N LEU A 70 8.01 -10.17 -9.18
CA LEU A 70 9.09 -11.10 -8.82
C LEU A 70 8.70 -12.06 -7.71
N ASP A 71 7.95 -11.57 -6.72
CA ASP A 71 7.47 -12.34 -5.58
C ASP A 71 6.29 -13.26 -5.97
N GLY A 72 5.74 -13.09 -7.18
CA GLY A 72 4.58 -13.85 -7.68
C GLY A 72 3.27 -13.45 -6.98
N THR A 73 3.20 -12.22 -6.47
CA THR A 73 2.03 -11.68 -5.79
C THR A 73 1.15 -10.88 -6.78
N ASP A 74 0.06 -10.28 -6.31
CA ASP A 74 -0.98 -9.72 -7.19
C ASP A 74 -0.97 -8.20 -7.06
N PRO A 75 -0.45 -7.46 -8.05
CA PRO A 75 -0.27 -6.00 -7.97
C PRO A 75 -1.56 -5.18 -7.91
N LEU A 76 -2.71 -5.84 -7.89
CA LEU A 76 -4.03 -5.23 -7.82
C LEU A 76 -4.75 -5.56 -6.52
N ASN A 77 -4.10 -6.27 -5.60
CA ASN A 77 -4.69 -6.74 -4.36
C ASN A 77 -3.77 -6.50 -3.16
N LYS A 78 -4.06 -5.40 -2.45
CA LYS A 78 -3.34 -4.93 -1.26
C LYS A 78 -3.24 -5.89 -0.06
N TYR A 79 -3.87 -7.05 -0.16
CA TYR A 79 -3.82 -8.10 0.87
C TYR A 79 -3.04 -9.33 0.40
N HIS A 80 -2.48 -9.31 -0.81
CA HIS A 80 -1.77 -10.42 -1.43
C HIS A 80 -0.27 -10.11 -1.48
N GLY A 81 0.47 -10.65 -0.52
CA GLY A 81 1.89 -10.38 -0.39
C GLY A 81 2.52 -11.10 0.78
N ASP A 82 3.79 -10.80 1.04
CA ASP A 82 4.44 -11.23 2.27
C ASP A 82 3.74 -10.58 3.48
N ALA A 83 3.15 -11.43 4.33
CA ALA A 83 2.37 -10.98 5.49
C ALA A 83 3.20 -10.11 6.47
N MET A 84 4.49 -10.40 6.63
CA MET A 84 5.36 -9.64 7.52
C MET A 84 5.71 -8.28 6.93
N LYS A 85 5.99 -8.20 5.62
CA LYS A 85 6.20 -6.92 4.93
C LYS A 85 4.97 -6.01 5.09
N LEU A 86 3.78 -6.53 4.77
CA LEU A 86 2.52 -5.79 4.89
C LEU A 86 2.25 -5.35 6.34
N PHE A 87 2.54 -6.21 7.31
CA PHE A 87 2.40 -5.87 8.73
C PHE A 87 3.26 -4.65 9.10
N PHE A 88 4.55 -4.65 8.75
CA PHE A 88 5.45 -3.55 9.10
C PHE A 88 5.13 -2.26 8.33
N ILE A 89 4.71 -2.36 7.06
CA ILE A 89 4.25 -1.22 6.27
C ILE A 89 3.03 -0.58 6.96
N ASN A 90 2.02 -1.37 7.29
CA ASN A 90 0.82 -0.89 7.95
C ASN A 90 1.10 -0.35 9.36
N LEU A 91 2.01 -0.99 10.11
CA LEU A 91 2.45 -0.50 11.41
C LEU A 91 3.10 0.90 11.31
N GLY A 92 3.93 1.11 10.30
CA GLY A 92 4.54 2.40 10.00
C GLY A 92 3.51 3.46 9.59
N ARG A 93 2.52 3.09 8.76
CA ARG A 93 1.40 3.96 8.33
C ARG A 93 0.52 4.38 9.53
N SER A 94 0.23 3.47 10.45
CA SER A 94 -0.65 3.72 11.61
C SER A 94 0.06 4.22 12.87
N LYS A 95 1.35 4.58 12.81
CA LYS A 95 2.16 4.97 13.98
C LYS A 95 1.53 6.05 14.88
N TYR A 96 0.93 7.09 14.29
CA TYR A 96 0.34 8.17 15.07
C TYR A 96 -0.96 7.75 15.77
N GLN A 97 -1.76 6.91 15.12
CA GLN A 97 -2.97 6.35 15.72
C GLN A 97 -2.61 5.44 16.90
N LEU A 98 -1.56 4.63 16.76
CA LEU A 98 -1.05 3.77 17.83
C LEU A 98 -0.50 4.60 19.01
N LEU A 99 0.26 5.66 18.73
CA LEU A 99 0.74 6.58 19.77
C LEU A 99 -0.42 7.25 20.51
N LEU A 100 -1.42 7.74 19.77
CA LEU A 100 -2.60 8.36 20.37
C LEU A 100 -3.40 7.36 21.21
N ALA A 101 -3.59 6.14 20.71
CA ALA A 101 -4.26 5.07 21.45
C ALA A 101 -3.51 4.71 22.73
N ALA A 102 -2.18 4.58 22.67
CA ALA A 102 -1.35 4.32 23.83
C ALA A 102 -1.45 5.45 24.88
N ALA A 103 -1.41 6.71 24.43
CA ALA A 103 -1.60 7.87 25.30
C ALA A 103 -2.99 7.88 25.93
N ALA A 104 -4.04 7.58 25.17
CA ALA A 104 -5.41 7.51 25.67
C ALA A 104 -5.57 6.42 26.73
N VAL A 105 -5.06 5.22 26.48
CA VAL A 105 -5.07 4.11 27.44
C VAL A 105 -4.34 4.48 28.73
N PHE A 106 -3.17 5.11 28.60
CA PHE A 106 -2.40 5.57 29.75
C PHE A 106 -3.17 6.64 30.56
N LEU A 107 -3.70 7.67 29.91
CA LEU A 107 -4.42 8.75 30.57
C LEU A 107 -5.70 8.27 31.25
N LEU A 108 -6.44 7.34 30.62
CA LEU A 108 -7.62 6.72 31.22
C LEU A 108 -7.26 5.94 32.48
N GLY A 109 -6.21 5.11 32.42
CA GLY A 109 -5.72 4.39 33.59
C GLY A 109 -5.24 5.33 34.71
N TYR A 110 -4.48 6.34 34.34
CA TYR A 110 -4.01 7.38 35.27
C TYR A 110 -5.17 8.12 35.93
N GLY A 111 -6.15 8.57 35.14
CA GLY A 111 -7.35 9.26 35.63
C GLY A 111 -8.19 8.38 36.56
N LEU A 112 -8.38 7.11 36.21
CA LEU A 112 -9.13 6.15 37.03
C LEU A 112 -8.45 5.92 38.39
N THR A 113 -7.14 5.72 38.41
CA THR A 113 -6.41 5.54 39.68
C THR A 113 -6.48 6.77 40.59
N HIS A 114 -6.43 7.98 40.03
CA HIS A 114 -6.57 9.22 40.79
C HIS A 114 -8.00 9.41 41.32
N LEU A 115 -9.00 9.09 40.52
CA LEU A 115 -10.40 9.15 40.93
C LEU A 115 -10.69 8.19 42.09
N LEU A 116 -10.21 6.94 42.01
CA LEU A 116 -10.37 5.96 43.09
C LEU A 116 -9.68 6.40 44.38
N LYS A 117 -8.47 6.96 44.30
CA LYS A 117 -7.76 7.53 45.46
C LYS A 117 -8.54 8.68 46.08
N GLY A 118 -9.08 9.58 45.25
CA GLY A 118 -9.91 10.69 45.70
C GLY A 118 -11.18 10.23 46.44
N ILE A 119 -11.86 9.20 45.92
CA ILE A 119 -13.05 8.62 46.56
C ILE A 119 -12.70 7.96 47.90
N SER A 120 -11.58 7.23 47.98
CA SER A 120 -11.11 6.60 49.24
C SER A 120 -10.86 7.67 50.31
N ALA A 121 -10.08 8.70 49.98
CA ALA A 121 -9.77 9.77 50.91
C ALA A 121 -11.01 10.54 51.38
N ALA A 122 -11.99 10.77 50.49
CA ALA A 122 -13.24 11.43 50.85
C ALA A 122 -14.11 10.56 51.78
N THR A 123 -14.11 9.24 51.59
CA THR A 123 -14.83 8.29 52.46
C THR A 123 -14.21 8.27 53.85
N GLU A 124 -12.89 8.13 53.94
CA GLU A 124 -12.14 8.14 55.21
C GLU A 124 -12.35 9.45 55.99
N ALA A 125 -12.32 10.60 55.30
CA ALA A 125 -12.57 11.90 55.93
C ALA A 125 -13.99 12.03 56.50
N LYS A 126 -14.98 11.38 55.88
CA LYS A 126 -16.37 11.39 56.33
C LYS A 126 -16.60 10.45 57.53
N GLU A 127 -15.87 9.34 57.59
CA GLU A 127 -15.92 8.41 58.73
C GLU A 127 -15.18 8.93 59.97
N ALA A 128 -14.19 9.80 59.78
CA ALA A 128 -13.43 10.44 60.85
C ALA A 128 -14.14 11.64 61.52
N GLN A 129 -15.33 12.03 61.04
CA GLN A 129 -16.11 13.20 61.45
C GLN A 129 -17.40 12.80 62.18
#